data_AF-A0A7H4MLS7-F1
#
_entry.id   AF-A0A7H4MLS7-F1
#
_cell.length_a   1.000
_cell.length_b   1.000
_cell.length_c   1.000
_cell.angle_alpha   90.00
_cell.angle_beta   90.00
_cell.angle_gamma   90.00
#
_symmetry.space_group_name_H-M   'P 1'
#
loop_
_entity.id
_entity.type
_entity.pdbx_description
1 polymer ?
#
loop_
_entity_poly.entity_id
_entity_poly.type
_entity_poly.pdbx_seq_one_letter_code
_entity_poly.pdbx_strand_id
1 'polypeptide(L)'
;MGIQSELIEFLERSIKDGANKARDIEIVKFYYGLNESPWPTLEETASRFGVGTRERIRQLLNSKFRNNVSQNSIPSLNDFIQNLQSREYWRLSDLEEQTYKSGLVGKESHLKGIFNLIEDVNLDCGFEFYTPELNRVTRNSIVTSKNIFLIRNSSIKSIEKLDQKSKRSPGSLRYCKLKLSKRRDWAVLFFRFIANCKLAYVLG
;
A
#
# COMPACT_ATOMS: atom_id res chain seq x y z
N MET A 1 10.06 16.81 -5.72
CA MET A 1 9.08 17.02 -4.63
C MET A 1 8.47 15.67 -4.32
N GLY A 2 8.05 15.44 -3.07
CA GLY A 2 7.45 14.16 -2.66
C GLY A 2 5.97 14.32 -2.33
N ILE A 3 5.26 13.20 -2.22
CA ILE A 3 3.81 13.14 -1.94
C ILE A 3 3.46 13.92 -0.67
N GLN A 4 4.32 13.83 0.36
CA GLN A 4 4.13 14.54 1.63
C GLN A 4 4.13 16.06 1.45
N SER A 5 5.11 16.59 0.72
CA SER A 5 5.24 18.04 0.51
C SER A 5 4.08 18.58 -0.31
N GLU A 6 3.70 17.88 -1.38
CA GLU A 6 2.57 18.26 -2.23
C GLU A 6 1.24 18.23 -1.48
N LEU A 7 1.03 17.22 -0.63
CA LEU A 7 -0.16 17.16 0.22
C LEU A 7 -0.21 18.35 1.18
N ILE A 8 0.91 18.69 1.83
CA ILE A 8 0.96 19.82 2.76
C ILE A 8 0.67 21.13 2.02
N GLU A 9 1.32 21.38 0.89
CA GLU A 9 1.06 22.57 0.06
C GLU A 9 -0.41 22.66 -0.38
N PHE A 10 -1.00 21.53 -0.77
CA PHE A 10 -2.41 21.47 -1.15
C PHE A 10 -3.31 21.84 0.03
N LEU A 11 -3.04 21.30 1.23
CA LEU A 11 -3.84 21.57 2.42
C LEU A 11 -3.67 23.02 2.90
N GLU A 12 -2.47 23.58 2.83
CA GLU A 12 -2.21 24.97 3.19
C GLU A 12 -2.97 25.95 2.28
N ARG A 13 -3.10 25.62 0.98
CA ARG A 13 -3.86 26.44 0.01
C ARG A 13 -5.38 26.25 0.11
N SER A 14 -5.84 25.03 0.37
CA SER A 14 -7.27 24.69 0.37
C SER A 14 -7.98 24.98 1.71
N ILE A 15 -7.26 24.88 2.83
CA ILE A 15 -7.82 25.14 4.15
C ILE A 15 -7.73 26.64 4.45
N LYS A 16 -8.89 27.28 4.61
CA LYS A 16 -9.01 28.67 5.04
C LYS A 16 -8.23 28.92 6.34
N ASP A 17 -7.58 30.08 6.43
CA ASP A 17 -6.87 30.49 7.63
C ASP A 17 -7.82 30.61 8.82
N GLY A 18 -7.36 30.08 9.95
CA GLY A 18 -8.13 30.07 11.19
C GLY A 18 -7.39 29.32 12.29
N ALA A 19 -7.87 29.47 13.53
CA ALA A 19 -7.21 28.94 14.73
C ALA A 19 -6.99 27.41 14.69
N ASN A 20 -7.83 26.68 13.95
CA ASN A 20 -7.76 25.22 13.85
C ASN A 20 -6.98 24.71 12.62
N LYS A 21 -6.48 25.58 11.73
CA LYS A 21 -5.86 25.16 10.46
C LYS A 21 -4.71 24.18 10.67
N ALA A 22 -3.78 24.49 11.57
CA ALA A 22 -2.64 23.63 11.85
C ALA A 22 -3.08 22.25 12.37
N ARG A 23 -4.10 22.20 13.24
CA ARG A 23 -4.65 20.94 13.77
C ARG A 23 -5.34 20.12 12.68
N ASP A 24 -6.12 20.76 11.82
CA ASP A 24 -6.82 20.10 10.71
C ASP A 24 -5.82 19.47 9.73
N ILE A 25 -4.72 20.18 9.42
CA ILE A 25 -3.63 19.67 8.58
C ILE A 25 -3.00 18.41 9.21
N GLU A 26 -2.69 18.45 10.51
CA GLU A 26 -2.09 17.29 11.19
C GLU A 26 -3.03 16.08 11.25
N ILE A 27 -4.33 16.29 11.39
CA ILE A 27 -5.34 15.23 11.33
C ILE A 27 -5.31 14.55 9.96
N VAL A 28 -5.28 15.33 8.88
CA VAL A 28 -5.23 14.81 7.51
C VAL A 28 -3.92 14.05 7.26
N LYS A 29 -2.78 14.62 7.67
CA LYS A 29 -1.46 13.97 7.55
C LYS A 29 -1.42 12.63 8.29
N PHE A 30 -1.96 12.59 9.50
CA PHE A 30 -2.03 11.37 10.29
C PHE A 30 -2.89 10.31 9.59
N TYR A 31 -4.06 10.69 9.06
CA TYR A 31 -4.97 9.75 8.40
C TYR A 31 -4.36 9.10 7.14
N TYR A 32 -3.57 9.87 6.37
CA TYR A 32 -2.88 9.36 5.18
C TYR A 32 -1.51 8.73 5.48
N GLY A 33 -1.23 8.42 6.74
CA GLY A 33 -0.05 7.66 7.15
C GLY A 33 1.26 8.39 6.93
N LEU A 34 1.26 9.73 6.89
CA LEU A 34 2.50 10.52 6.84
C LEU A 34 3.18 10.66 8.22
N ASN A 35 2.56 10.08 9.26
CA ASN A 35 3.03 10.04 10.64
C ASN A 35 2.99 8.58 11.16
N GLU A 36 3.42 8.38 12.40
CA GLU A 36 3.71 7.11 13.11
C GLU A 36 2.78 5.89 12.94
N SER A 37 1.53 6.02 12.46
CA SER A 37 0.60 4.88 12.40
C SER A 37 0.67 4.12 11.07
N PRO A 38 0.94 2.80 11.09
CA PRO A 38 1.04 1.97 9.88
C PRO A 38 -0.31 1.75 9.16
N TRP A 39 -1.42 1.88 9.87
CA TRP A 39 -2.75 1.85 9.26
C TRP A 39 -3.72 2.74 10.05
N PRO A 40 -3.69 4.05 9.78
CA PRO A 40 -4.56 5.01 10.46
C PRO A 40 -6.02 4.69 10.16
N THR A 41 -6.85 4.73 11.19
CA THR A 41 -8.31 4.65 11.04
C THR A 41 -8.98 5.92 11.52
N LEU A 42 -10.22 6.16 11.09
CA LEU A 42 -11.00 7.30 11.55
C LEU A 42 -11.16 7.31 13.09
N GLU A 43 -11.34 6.13 13.70
CA GLU A 43 -11.45 5.97 15.16
C GLU A 43 -10.13 6.28 15.88
N GLU A 44 -9.01 5.74 15.38
CA GLU A 44 -7.68 6.02 15.94
C GLU A 44 -7.33 7.51 15.80
N THR A 45 -7.66 8.11 14.67
CA THR A 45 -7.46 9.55 14.42
C THR A 45 -8.30 10.39 15.39
N ALA A 46 -9.56 10.02 15.62
CA ALA A 46 -10.43 10.71 16.57
C ALA A 46 -9.88 10.64 18.00
N SER A 47 -9.41 9.47 18.41
CA SER A 47 -8.81 9.24 19.73
C SER A 47 -7.51 10.01 19.90
N ARG A 48 -6.61 9.98 18.90
CA ARG A 48 -5.28 10.61 18.98
C ARG A 48 -5.37 12.13 19.10
N PHE A 49 -6.29 12.75 18.37
CA PHE A 49 -6.44 14.21 18.37
C PHE A 49 -7.54 14.71 19.31
N GLY A 50 -8.23 13.83 20.04
CA GLY A 50 -9.34 14.22 20.93
C GLY A 50 -10.49 14.92 20.18
N VAL A 51 -10.81 14.50 18.95
CA VAL A 51 -11.80 15.14 18.07
C VAL A 51 -13.20 14.51 18.23
N GLY A 52 -13.44 13.79 19.30
CA GLY A 52 -14.73 13.15 19.57
C GLY A 52 -14.88 11.86 18.77
N THR A 53 -15.80 11.83 17.81
CA THR A 53 -16.24 10.59 17.14
C THR A 53 -15.62 10.37 15.77
N ARG A 54 -15.64 9.11 15.32
CA ARG A 54 -15.32 8.66 13.96
C ARG A 54 -15.97 9.53 12.87
N GLU A 55 -17.25 9.84 13.06
CA GLU A 55 -18.04 10.61 12.08
C GLU A 55 -17.53 12.04 11.94
N ARG A 56 -17.05 12.64 13.03
CA ARG A 56 -16.48 13.99 13.00
C ARG A 56 -15.18 14.05 12.21
N ILE A 57 -14.32 13.04 12.34
CA ILE A 57 -13.12 12.92 11.49
C ILE A 57 -13.52 12.72 10.02
N ARG A 58 -14.53 11.89 9.72
CA ARG A 58 -15.02 11.71 8.35
C ARG A 58 -15.48 13.03 7.72
N GLN A 59 -16.27 13.81 8.45
CA GLN A 59 -16.75 15.13 8.00
C GLN A 59 -15.59 16.11 7.81
N LEU A 60 -14.59 16.09 8.70
CA LEU A 60 -13.38 16.89 8.56
C LEU A 60 -12.61 16.51 7.29
N LEU A 61 -12.31 15.22 7.08
CA LEU A 61 -11.61 14.75 5.87
C LEU A 61 -12.37 15.11 4.59
N ASN A 62 -13.70 14.95 4.59
CA ASN A 62 -14.52 15.33 3.45
C ASN A 62 -14.42 16.83 3.15
N SER A 63 -14.68 17.68 4.15
CA SER A 63 -14.71 19.13 3.97
C SER A 63 -13.34 19.75 3.69
N LYS A 64 -12.27 19.21 4.28
CA LYS A 64 -10.92 19.78 4.18
C LYS A 64 -10.12 19.23 3.01
N PHE A 65 -10.33 17.97 2.64
CA PHE A 65 -9.53 17.30 1.63
C PHE A 65 -10.38 16.72 0.50
N ARG A 66 -11.22 15.71 0.76
CA ARG A 66 -11.83 14.88 -0.31
C ARG A 66 -12.74 15.66 -1.25
N ASN A 67 -13.44 16.68 -0.75
CA ASN A 67 -14.33 17.51 -1.58
C ASN A 67 -13.55 18.50 -2.49
N ASN A 68 -12.28 18.75 -2.18
CA ASN A 68 -11.47 19.77 -2.86
C ASN A 68 -10.34 19.15 -3.70
N VAL A 69 -10.00 17.89 -3.45
CA VAL A 69 -8.90 17.20 -4.12
C VAL A 69 -9.35 16.66 -5.48
N SER A 70 -8.43 16.72 -6.44
CA SER A 70 -8.59 16.14 -7.78
C SER A 70 -7.40 15.23 -8.09
N GLN A 71 -7.52 14.42 -9.14
CA GLN A 71 -6.44 13.52 -9.60
C GLN A 71 -5.11 14.24 -9.89
N ASN A 72 -5.15 15.54 -10.18
CA ASN A 72 -3.97 16.35 -10.49
C ASN A 72 -3.46 17.16 -9.30
N SER A 73 -4.12 17.09 -8.14
CA SER A 73 -3.76 17.88 -6.96
C SER A 73 -2.46 17.43 -6.30
N ILE A 74 -2.07 16.16 -6.50
CA ILE A 74 -0.84 15.57 -5.95
C ILE A 74 -0.13 14.80 -7.08
N PRO A 75 0.59 15.50 -7.98
CA PRO A 75 1.23 14.90 -9.16
C PRO A 75 2.15 13.72 -8.84
N SER A 76 2.88 13.76 -7.71
CA SER A 76 3.78 12.69 -7.28
C SER A 76 3.08 11.34 -7.04
N LEU A 77 1.75 11.32 -6.88
CA LEU A 77 0.99 10.06 -6.84
C LEU A 77 1.04 9.32 -8.18
N ASN A 78 1.06 10.04 -9.30
CA ASN A 78 1.15 9.41 -10.63
C ASN A 78 2.51 8.74 -10.82
N ASP A 79 3.59 9.41 -10.40
CA ASP A 79 4.95 8.85 -10.44
C ASP A 79 5.06 7.60 -9.55
N PHE A 80 4.44 7.65 -8.37
CA PHE A 80 4.36 6.48 -7.49
C PHE A 80 3.59 5.32 -8.12
N ILE A 81 2.42 5.59 -8.73
CA ILE A 81 1.60 4.57 -9.40
C ILE A 81 2.35 3.97 -10.61
N GLN A 82 3.02 4.81 -11.42
CA GLN A 82 3.83 4.33 -12.54
C GLN A 82 4.97 3.42 -12.07
N ASN A 83 5.66 3.80 -11.01
CA ASN A 83 6.70 2.96 -10.41
C ASN A 83 6.10 1.64 -9.88
N LEU A 84 4.98 1.70 -9.18
CA LEU A 84 4.28 0.51 -8.69
C LEU A 84 3.90 -0.43 -9.85
N GLN A 85 3.37 0.12 -10.94
CA GLN A 85 2.96 -0.60 -12.14
C GLN A 85 4.12 -1.11 -13.00
N SER A 86 5.37 -0.72 -12.73
CA SER A 86 6.55 -1.25 -13.45
C SER A 86 6.80 -2.74 -13.21
N ARG A 87 6.17 -3.33 -12.17
CA ARG A 87 6.28 -4.75 -11.83
C ARG A 87 4.91 -5.39 -11.66
N GLU A 88 4.86 -6.72 -11.73
CA GLU A 88 3.65 -7.50 -11.46
C GLU A 88 3.37 -7.68 -9.97
N TYR A 89 4.41 -7.61 -9.15
CA TYR A 89 4.33 -7.77 -7.71
C TYR A 89 5.45 -7.00 -7.00
N TRP A 90 5.22 -6.70 -5.73
CA TRP A 90 6.19 -6.12 -4.82
C TRP A 90 6.15 -6.83 -3.47
N ARG A 91 7.30 -6.97 -2.83
CA ARG A 91 7.34 -7.10 -1.38
C ARG A 91 7.18 -5.70 -0.78
N LEU A 92 6.36 -5.56 0.26
CA LEU A 92 6.09 -4.26 0.88
C LEU A 92 7.39 -3.56 1.31
N SER A 93 8.31 -4.28 1.97
CA SER A 93 9.61 -3.75 2.39
C SER A 93 10.46 -3.22 1.23
N ASP A 94 10.43 -3.91 0.09
CA ASP A 94 11.24 -3.55 -1.07
C ASP A 94 10.66 -2.30 -1.76
N LEU A 95 9.32 -2.20 -1.78
CA LEU A 95 8.63 -1.01 -2.26
C LEU A 95 8.88 0.18 -1.33
N GLU A 96 8.81 -0.01 -0.01
CA GLU A 96 9.15 1.01 0.99
C GLU A 96 10.57 1.53 0.77
N GLU A 97 11.56 0.64 0.71
CA GLU A 97 12.96 1.01 0.49
C GLU A 97 13.14 1.79 -0.81
N GLN A 98 12.52 1.35 -1.91
CA GLN A 98 12.62 2.03 -3.19
C GLN A 98 11.93 3.40 -3.16
N THR A 99 10.77 3.49 -2.54
CA THR A 99 10.00 4.74 -2.44
C THR A 99 10.75 5.77 -1.60
N TYR A 100 11.37 5.34 -0.49
CA TYR A 100 12.22 6.20 0.34
C TYR A 100 13.48 6.66 -0.42
N LYS A 101 14.14 5.77 -1.18
CA LYS A 101 15.30 6.14 -2.01
C LYS A 101 14.95 7.16 -3.09
N SER A 102 13.76 7.07 -3.67
CA SER A 102 13.27 8.02 -4.68
C SER A 102 12.85 9.37 -4.10
N GLY A 103 12.72 9.49 -2.77
CA GLY A 103 12.23 10.70 -2.11
C GLY A 103 10.72 10.97 -2.31
N LEU A 104 9.97 10.02 -2.86
CA LEU A 104 8.52 10.14 -3.05
C LEU A 104 7.76 10.13 -1.71
N VAL A 105 8.26 9.37 -0.74
CA VAL A 105 7.66 9.19 0.59
C VAL A 105 8.77 9.28 1.65
N GLY A 106 8.47 9.89 2.81
CA GLY A 106 9.41 9.98 3.93
C GLY A 106 9.53 8.66 4.69
N LYS A 107 10.66 8.43 5.38
CA LYS A 107 10.92 7.19 6.14
C LYS A 107 9.94 6.96 7.31
N GLU A 108 9.36 8.04 7.82
CA GLU A 108 8.38 8.01 8.92
C GLU A 108 6.94 7.77 8.41
N SER A 109 6.76 7.71 7.09
CA SER A 109 5.46 7.51 6.47
C SER A 109 5.22 6.04 6.15
N HIS A 110 3.97 5.62 6.17
CA HIS A 110 3.55 4.25 5.95
C HIS A 110 2.80 4.14 4.63
N LEU A 111 3.27 3.25 3.75
CA LEU A 111 2.71 3.12 2.40
C LEU A 111 1.20 2.81 2.41
N LYS A 112 0.69 2.07 3.41
CA LYS A 112 -0.75 1.79 3.45
C LYS A 112 -1.61 3.06 3.56
N GLY A 113 -1.13 4.08 4.27
CA GLY A 113 -1.80 5.40 4.31
C GLY A 113 -1.79 6.11 2.96
N ILE A 114 -0.69 5.96 2.20
CA ILE A 114 -0.60 6.46 0.82
C ILE A 114 -1.60 5.76 -0.10
N PHE A 115 -1.87 4.46 0.10
CA PHE A 115 -2.94 3.78 -0.65
C PHE A 115 -4.33 4.33 -0.31
N ASN A 116 -4.61 4.70 0.94
CA ASN A 116 -5.85 5.41 1.28
C ASN A 116 -5.95 6.76 0.55
N LEU A 117 -4.82 7.45 0.39
CA LEU A 117 -4.74 8.70 -0.36
C LEU A 117 -5.04 8.49 -1.84
N ILE A 118 -4.46 7.47 -2.46
CA ILE A 118 -4.73 7.08 -3.85
C ILE A 118 -6.22 6.80 -4.07
N GLU A 119 -6.83 6.02 -3.17
CA GLU A 119 -8.27 5.70 -3.23
C GLU A 119 -9.13 6.96 -3.08
N ASP A 120 -8.84 7.84 -2.11
CA ASP A 120 -9.59 9.06 -1.87
C ASP A 120 -9.44 10.12 -2.99
N VAL A 121 -8.33 10.09 -3.73
CA VAL A 121 -8.09 10.92 -4.93
C VAL A 121 -8.70 10.28 -6.20
N ASN A 122 -9.34 9.12 -6.05
CA ASN A 122 -9.98 8.35 -7.12
C ASN A 122 -8.99 7.96 -8.24
N LEU A 123 -7.79 7.53 -7.84
CA LEU A 123 -6.79 6.94 -8.72
C LEU A 123 -6.80 5.41 -8.56
N ASP A 124 -6.73 4.68 -9.67
CA ASP A 124 -6.57 3.24 -9.62
C ASP A 124 -5.09 2.86 -9.64
N CYS A 125 -4.62 2.23 -8.55
CA CYS A 125 -3.28 1.67 -8.52
C CYS A 125 -3.21 0.29 -9.19
N GLY A 126 -4.31 -0.48 -9.18
CA GLY A 126 -4.36 -1.84 -9.72
C GLY A 126 -3.70 -2.91 -8.86
N PHE A 127 -3.42 -2.64 -7.57
CA PHE A 127 -2.77 -3.57 -6.64
C PHE A 127 -3.57 -3.77 -5.35
N GLU A 128 -3.45 -4.96 -4.78
CA GLU A 128 -3.98 -5.30 -3.47
C GLU A 128 -2.89 -5.95 -2.59
N PHE A 129 -3.09 -5.87 -1.27
CA PHE A 129 -2.15 -6.39 -0.27
C PHE A 129 -2.50 -7.84 0.11
N TYR A 130 -1.51 -8.72 0.07
CA TYR A 130 -1.63 -10.15 0.36
C TYR A 130 -0.58 -10.61 1.38
N THR A 131 -0.97 -11.55 2.24
CA THR A 131 -0.05 -12.33 3.08
C THR A 131 0.69 -13.36 2.22
N PRO A 132 1.75 -14.02 2.74
CA PRO A 132 2.46 -15.07 2.00
C PRO A 132 1.56 -16.25 1.60
N GLU A 133 0.47 -16.45 2.33
CA GLU A 133 -0.54 -17.49 2.07
C GLU A 133 -1.58 -17.07 1.01
N LEU A 134 -1.40 -15.91 0.37
CA LEU A 134 -2.33 -15.29 -0.59
C LEU A 134 -3.70 -14.93 0.02
N ASN A 135 -3.75 -14.71 1.34
CA ASN A 135 -4.92 -14.11 1.96
C ASN A 135 -4.83 -12.59 1.86
N ARG A 136 -5.95 -11.91 1.61
CA ARG A 136 -6.00 -10.44 1.66
C ARG A 136 -5.58 -9.93 3.04
N VAL A 137 -4.73 -8.92 3.06
CA VAL A 137 -4.22 -8.33 4.31
C VAL A 137 -5.34 -7.57 5.01
N THR A 138 -5.55 -7.94 6.28
CA THR A 138 -6.34 -7.20 7.26
C THR A 138 -5.43 -6.33 8.13
N ARG A 139 -6.02 -5.41 8.90
CA ARG A 139 -5.28 -4.54 9.83
C ARG A 139 -4.40 -5.32 10.81
N ASN A 140 -4.93 -6.39 11.39
CA ASN A 140 -4.13 -7.21 12.31
C ASN A 140 -2.96 -7.87 11.61
N SER A 141 -3.15 -8.35 10.38
CA SER A 141 -2.07 -8.96 9.61
C SER A 141 -1.01 -7.95 9.15
N ILE A 142 -1.34 -6.66 8.94
CA ILE A 142 -0.33 -5.67 8.54
C ILE A 142 0.72 -5.46 9.64
N VAL A 143 0.27 -5.45 10.90
CA VAL A 143 1.12 -5.20 12.07
C VAL A 143 1.91 -6.46 12.45
N THR A 144 1.33 -7.63 12.24
CA THR A 144 1.91 -8.91 12.70
C THR A 144 2.72 -9.64 11.63
N SER A 145 2.44 -9.42 10.35
CA SER A 145 3.07 -10.17 9.25
C SER A 145 4.35 -9.48 8.79
N LYS A 146 5.48 -10.18 8.92
CA LYS A 146 6.79 -9.67 8.48
C LYS A 146 6.94 -9.59 6.95
N ASN A 147 6.09 -10.30 6.22
CA ASN A 147 6.19 -10.46 4.78
C ASN A 147 4.84 -10.18 4.14
N ILE A 148 4.67 -8.98 3.60
CA ILE A 148 3.46 -8.56 2.89
C ILE A 148 3.82 -8.33 1.43
N PHE A 149 2.92 -8.71 0.55
CA PHE A 149 3.09 -8.55 -0.89
C PHE A 149 2.00 -7.67 -1.46
N LEU A 150 2.37 -6.80 -2.39
CA LEU A 150 1.42 -6.14 -3.27
C LEU A 150 1.39 -6.92 -4.58
N ILE A 151 0.20 -7.34 -4.99
CA ILE A 151 0.01 -8.15 -6.20
C ILE A 151 -0.97 -7.41 -7.10
N ARG A 152 -0.64 -7.35 -8.40
CA ARG A 152 -1.53 -6.75 -9.40
C ARG A 152 -2.85 -7.54 -9.49
N ASN A 153 -3.97 -6.82 -9.50
CA ASN A 153 -5.32 -7.40 -9.51
C ASN A 153 -5.56 -8.32 -10.71
N SER A 154 -4.98 -8.01 -11.87
CA SER A 154 -5.06 -8.87 -13.07
C SER A 154 -4.38 -10.22 -12.90
N SER A 155 -3.40 -10.31 -11.99
CA SER A 155 -2.49 -11.45 -11.89
C SER A 155 -2.88 -12.42 -10.77
N ILE A 156 -3.71 -11.99 -9.80
CA ILE A 156 -4.06 -12.79 -8.62
C ILE A 156 -4.69 -14.16 -8.96
N LYS A 157 -5.69 -14.20 -9.85
CA LYS A 157 -6.37 -15.44 -10.24
C LYS A 157 -5.41 -16.46 -10.84
N SER A 158 -4.42 -15.99 -11.59
CA SER A 158 -3.39 -16.85 -12.19
C SER A 158 -2.46 -17.41 -11.12
N ILE A 159 -2.09 -16.59 -10.14
CA ILE A 159 -1.24 -16.97 -9.01
C ILE A 159 -1.94 -17.99 -8.10
N GLU A 160 -3.22 -17.79 -7.78
CA GLU A 160 -4.02 -18.73 -6.99
C GLU A 160 -4.13 -20.11 -7.65
N LYS A 161 -4.38 -20.14 -8.98
CA LYS A 161 -4.42 -21.40 -9.74
C LYS A 161 -3.07 -22.13 -9.69
N LEU A 162 -1.96 -21.40 -9.79
CA LEU A 162 -0.61 -21.97 -9.70
C LEU A 162 -0.32 -22.51 -8.29
N ASP A 163 -0.72 -21.78 -7.24
CA ASP A 163 -0.58 -22.27 -5.87
C ASP A 163 -1.40 -23.55 -5.64
N GLN A 164 -2.65 -23.60 -6.14
CA GLN A 164 -3.50 -24.78 -6.03
C GLN A 164 -2.93 -25.99 -6.79
N LYS A 165 -2.42 -25.79 -8.02
CA LYS A 165 -1.73 -26.84 -8.79
C LYS A 165 -0.50 -27.34 -8.02
N SER A 166 0.31 -26.44 -7.47
CA SER A 166 1.51 -26.80 -6.69
C SER A 166 1.18 -27.63 -5.45
N LYS A 167 0.04 -27.36 -4.79
CA LYS A 167 -0.43 -28.11 -3.61
C LYS A 167 -0.82 -29.56 -3.94
N ARG A 168 -1.20 -29.82 -5.20
CA ARG A 168 -1.63 -31.13 -5.72
C ARG A 168 -0.49 -31.96 -6.33
N SER A 169 0.71 -31.39 -6.50
CA SER A 169 1.85 -32.11 -7.07
C SER A 169 2.52 -33.06 -6.05
N PRO A 170 3.02 -34.24 -6.49
CA PRO A 170 3.61 -35.24 -5.59
C PRO A 170 4.91 -34.77 -4.91
N GLY A 171 5.11 -35.23 -3.66
CA GLY A 171 6.37 -35.38 -2.91
C GLY A 171 7.49 -34.36 -3.10
N SER A 172 8.24 -34.43 -4.20
CA SER A 172 9.47 -33.67 -4.44
C SER A 172 9.24 -32.15 -4.56
N LEU A 173 8.14 -31.73 -5.20
CA LEU A 173 7.74 -30.31 -5.28
C LEU A 173 7.28 -29.76 -3.92
N ARG A 174 6.71 -30.61 -3.07
CA ARG A 174 6.28 -30.28 -1.69
C ARG A 174 7.49 -30.07 -0.77
N TYR A 175 8.55 -30.86 -0.93
CA TYR A 175 9.83 -30.66 -0.23
C TYR A 175 10.52 -29.37 -0.64
N CYS A 176 10.53 -29.01 -1.93
CA CYS A 176 10.98 -27.69 -2.38
C CYS A 176 10.15 -26.57 -1.73
N LYS A 177 8.82 -26.72 -1.64
CA LYS A 177 7.93 -25.75 -0.98
C LYS A 177 8.23 -25.58 0.51
N LEU A 178 8.47 -26.66 1.27
CA LEU A 178 8.85 -26.59 2.70
C LEU A 178 10.25 -25.99 2.93
N LYS A 179 11.22 -26.29 2.04
CA LYS A 179 12.57 -25.70 2.11
C LYS A 179 12.57 -24.23 1.73
N LEU A 180 11.75 -23.85 0.75
CA LEU A 180 11.63 -22.47 0.29
C LEU A 180 10.71 -21.65 1.23
N SER A 181 9.68 -22.21 1.87
CA SER A 181 8.81 -21.51 2.84
C SER A 181 9.52 -21.22 4.16
N LYS A 182 10.55 -22.00 4.50
CA LYS A 182 11.51 -21.69 5.58
C LYS A 182 12.51 -20.60 5.20
N ARG A 183 12.63 -20.23 3.92
CA ARG A 183 13.44 -19.09 3.47
C ARG A 183 12.57 -17.83 3.46
N ARG A 184 13.11 -16.72 3.98
CA ARG A 184 12.41 -15.42 4.11
C ARG A 184 11.84 -14.86 2.79
N ASP A 185 12.23 -15.42 1.65
CA ASP A 185 11.93 -14.91 0.31
C ASP A 185 11.12 -15.91 -0.54
N TRP A 186 10.30 -16.77 0.08
CA TRP A 186 9.51 -17.80 -0.63
C TRP A 186 8.70 -17.24 -1.80
N ALA A 187 8.01 -16.11 -1.61
CA ALA A 187 7.23 -15.50 -2.69
C ALA A 187 8.13 -14.99 -3.81
N VAL A 188 9.30 -14.40 -3.53
CA VAL A 188 10.25 -13.98 -4.57
C VAL A 188 10.77 -15.17 -5.36
N LEU A 189 11.02 -16.30 -4.70
CA LEU A 189 11.42 -17.56 -5.35
C LEU A 189 10.27 -18.24 -6.08
N PHE A 190 9.04 -18.16 -5.57
CA PHE A 190 7.83 -18.67 -6.21
C PHE A 190 7.48 -17.84 -7.45
N PHE A 191 7.59 -16.51 -7.38
CA PHE A 191 7.40 -15.61 -8.51
C PHE A 191 8.55 -15.70 -9.52
N ARG A 192 9.82 -15.83 -9.09
CA ARG A 192 10.94 -16.16 -10.00
C ARG A 192 10.77 -17.53 -10.65
N PHE A 193 10.25 -18.52 -9.92
CA PHE A 193 9.93 -19.83 -10.46
C PHE A 193 8.78 -19.74 -11.47
N ILE A 194 7.73 -18.98 -11.19
CA ILE A 194 6.64 -18.71 -12.13
C ILE A 194 7.13 -17.95 -13.38
N ALA A 195 8.00 -16.94 -13.22
CA ALA A 195 8.58 -16.19 -14.33
C ALA A 195 9.49 -17.08 -15.21
N ASN A 196 10.33 -17.94 -14.61
CA ASN A 196 11.16 -18.88 -15.35
C ASN A 196 10.37 -20.04 -15.98
N CYS A 197 9.28 -20.50 -15.35
CA CYS A 197 8.39 -21.48 -15.96
C CYS A 197 7.62 -20.92 -17.16
N LYS A 198 7.37 -19.60 -17.22
CA LYS A 198 6.83 -18.93 -18.41
C LYS A 198 7.82 -18.95 -19.58
N LEU A 199 9.12 -18.83 -19.32
CA LEU A 199 10.19 -18.96 -20.32
C LEU A 199 10.34 -20.41 -20.83
N ALA A 200 10.16 -21.41 -19.95
CA ALA A 200 10.23 -22.81 -20.34
C ALA A 200 9.03 -23.28 -21.18
N TYR A 201 7.88 -22.60 -21.11
CA TYR A 201 6.67 -22.94 -21.88
C TYR A 201 6.55 -22.22 -23.24
N VAL A 202 7.44 -21.26 -23.55
CA VAL A 202 7.47 -20.55 -24.84
C VAL A 202 8.55 -21.10 -25.77
N LEU A 203 9.45 -21.96 -25.26
CA LEU A 203 10.52 -22.62 -26.02
C LEU A 203 10.33 -24.14 -26.11
N GLY A 204 9.12 -24.65 -25.88
CA GLY A 204 8.75 -26.06 -26.00
C GLY A 204 7.68 -26.27 -27.04
#